data_AF-A0A7Y9RH00-F1
#
_entry.id   AF-A0A7Y9RH00-F1
#
_cell.length_a   1.000
_cell.length_b   1.000
_cell.length_c   1.000
_cell.angle_alpha   90.00
_cell.angle_beta   90.00
_cell.angle_gamma   90.00
#
_symmetry.space_group_name_H-M   'P 1'
#
loop_
_entity.id
_entity.type
_entity.pdbx_description
1 polymer ?
#
loop_
_entity_poly.entity_id
_entity_poly.type
_entity_poly.pdbx_seq_one_letter_code
_entity_poly.pdbx_strand_id
1 'polypeptide(L)'
;MLLRLRLTLRRRGKLNSRIINSTLGLNHVSSYVKHFGSLRKAYALIRYASPRDCDWIDTRELWVSEQARHASELAEVLRTDLGLQPELDLDGIGLDIRGERLVSFLVARRLAHRGADHGPQWKAYRRQISSGLLAVMRLDAANRAIEDYVLLPPSLRAGRYVWLSSDSLRRHRGALYAGKDALFGAIKAKFARTNHAALTRSVPLSKRTKPSRPKTNGSLGRRW
;
A
#
# COMPACT_ATOMS: atom_id res chain seq x y z
N MET A 1 -1.67 39.19 -9.07
CA MET A 1 -1.95 37.80 -9.48
C MET A 1 -3.36 37.33 -9.13
N LEU A 2 -3.77 37.35 -7.86
CA LEU A 2 -5.07 36.80 -7.42
C LEU A 2 -6.29 37.52 -7.99
N LEU A 3 -6.23 38.85 -8.18
CA LEU A 3 -7.31 39.61 -8.80
C LEU A 3 -7.63 39.11 -10.22
N ARG A 4 -6.59 38.96 -11.05
CA ARG A 4 -6.75 38.44 -12.43
C ARG A 4 -7.28 37.00 -12.41
N LEU A 5 -6.81 36.17 -11.48
CA LEU A 5 -7.31 34.81 -11.31
C LEU A 5 -8.80 34.79 -10.94
N ARG A 6 -9.25 35.68 -10.05
CA ARG A 6 -10.65 35.84 -9.65
C ARG A 6 -11.53 36.34 -10.82
N LEU A 7 -11.02 37.27 -11.63
CA LEU A 7 -11.71 37.74 -12.82
C LEU A 7 -11.86 36.62 -13.86
N THR A 8 -10.81 35.84 -14.11
CA THR A 8 -10.89 34.69 -15.02
C THR A 8 -11.87 33.64 -14.52
N LEU A 9 -11.91 33.38 -13.20
CA LEU A 9 -12.90 32.49 -12.60
C LEU A 9 -14.33 32.97 -12.89
N ARG A 10 -14.63 34.26 -12.66
CA ARG A 10 -15.95 34.83 -12.96
C ARG A 10 -16.34 34.67 -14.43
N ARG A 11 -15.40 34.84 -15.36
CA ARG A 11 -15.65 34.73 -16.80
C ARG A 11 -15.80 33.29 -17.31
N ARG A 12 -15.03 32.34 -16.75
CA ARG A 12 -14.95 30.95 -17.26
C ARG A 12 -15.77 29.96 -16.42
N GLY A 13 -16.22 30.35 -15.24
CA GLY A 13 -16.93 29.49 -14.26
C GLY A 13 -16.07 28.43 -13.58
N LYS A 14 -14.86 28.15 -14.11
CA LYS A 14 -13.91 27.18 -13.55
C LYS A 14 -12.47 27.57 -13.86
N LEU A 15 -11.57 27.06 -13.03
CA LEU A 15 -10.13 27.16 -13.24
C LEU A 15 -9.50 25.76 -13.26
N ASN A 16 -8.52 25.59 -14.14
CA ASN A 16 -7.58 24.48 -14.14
C ASN A 16 -6.24 24.95 -14.75
N SER A 17 -5.20 24.14 -14.65
CA SER A 17 -3.87 24.51 -15.13
C SER A 17 -3.84 24.91 -16.61
N ARG A 18 -4.64 24.23 -17.45
CA ARG A 18 -4.75 24.54 -18.88
C ARG A 18 -5.33 25.92 -19.11
N ILE A 19 -6.46 26.24 -18.46
CA ILE A 19 -7.12 27.55 -18.55
C ILE A 19 -6.18 28.66 -18.08
N ILE A 20 -5.45 28.44 -16.99
CA ILE A 20 -4.53 29.45 -16.45
C ILE A 20 -3.41 29.72 -17.44
N ASN A 21 -2.75 28.66 -17.92
CA ASN A 21 -1.63 28.78 -18.84
C ASN A 21 -2.03 29.32 -20.22
N SER A 22 -3.27 29.08 -20.66
CA SER A 22 -3.75 29.53 -21.97
C SER A 22 -4.41 30.92 -21.95
N THR A 23 -4.65 31.51 -20.78
CA THR A 23 -5.32 32.82 -20.68
C THR A 23 -4.29 33.94 -20.69
N LEU A 24 -4.32 34.76 -21.73
CA LEU A 24 -3.48 35.94 -21.85
C LEU A 24 -3.63 36.87 -20.64
N GLY A 25 -2.50 37.34 -20.11
CA GLY A 25 -2.46 38.21 -18.94
C GLY A 25 -2.51 37.48 -17.58
N LEU A 26 -2.70 36.16 -17.55
CA LEU A 26 -2.40 35.36 -16.35
C LEU A 26 -0.92 34.94 -16.34
N ASN A 27 -0.37 34.84 -15.13
CA ASN A 27 0.92 34.19 -14.94
C ASN A 27 0.77 32.67 -15.17
N HIS A 28 1.87 32.02 -15.55
CA HIS A 28 1.90 30.58 -15.66
C HIS A 28 1.61 29.91 -14.29
N VAL A 29 1.06 28.70 -14.30
CA VAL A 29 0.71 27.93 -13.08
C VAL A 29 1.89 27.80 -12.12
N SER A 30 3.11 27.63 -12.65
CA SER A 30 4.34 27.54 -11.84
C SER A 30 4.56 28.80 -10.99
N SER A 31 4.20 29.99 -11.46
CA SER A 31 4.30 31.22 -10.67
C SER A 31 3.36 31.18 -9.46
N TYR A 32 2.13 30.67 -9.63
CA TYR A 32 1.21 30.52 -8.49
C TYR A 32 1.73 29.50 -7.47
N VAL A 33 2.27 28.38 -7.94
CA VAL A 33 2.90 27.38 -7.05
C VAL A 33 4.08 28.00 -6.30
N LYS A 34 4.94 28.77 -6.97
CA LYS A 34 6.09 29.45 -6.35
C LYS A 34 5.66 30.46 -5.28
N HIS A 35 4.63 31.26 -5.54
CA HIS A 35 4.20 32.32 -4.61
C HIS A 35 3.29 31.83 -3.48
N PHE A 36 2.47 30.80 -3.73
CA PHE A 36 1.44 30.35 -2.79
C PHE A 36 1.68 28.92 -2.27
N GLY A 37 2.76 28.27 -2.68
CA GLY A 37 3.10 26.88 -2.35
C GLY A 37 2.32 25.84 -3.16
N SER A 38 1.05 26.09 -3.48
CA SER A 38 0.26 25.24 -4.36
C SER A 38 -0.84 26.00 -5.10
N LEU A 39 -1.30 25.44 -6.21
CA LEU A 39 -2.43 26.01 -6.94
C LEU A 39 -3.73 25.98 -6.11
N ARG A 40 -3.88 24.98 -5.23
CA ARG A 40 -5.02 24.87 -4.32
C ARG A 40 -5.01 25.97 -3.26
N LYS A 41 -3.84 26.30 -2.68
CA LYS A 41 -3.67 27.46 -1.79
C LYS A 41 -4.01 28.77 -2.51
N ALA A 42 -3.59 28.95 -3.75
CA ALA A 42 -3.96 30.12 -4.55
C ALA A 42 -5.48 30.20 -4.81
N TYR A 43 -6.14 29.05 -5.05
CA TYR A 43 -7.59 28.97 -5.21
C TYR A 43 -8.35 29.29 -3.91
N ALA A 44 -7.85 28.84 -2.76
CA ALA A 44 -8.43 29.15 -1.46
C ALA A 44 -8.46 30.67 -1.18
N LEU A 45 -7.40 31.40 -1.55
CA LEU A 45 -7.33 32.87 -1.40
C LEU A 45 -8.37 33.63 -2.25
N ILE A 46 -8.92 33.00 -3.29
CA ILE A 46 -10.03 33.54 -4.09
C ILE A 46 -11.37 32.87 -3.78
N ARG A 47 -11.45 32.08 -2.71
CA ARG A 47 -12.63 31.30 -2.29
C ARG A 47 -13.15 30.38 -3.39
N TYR A 48 -12.25 29.83 -4.21
CA TYR A 48 -12.58 28.87 -5.25
C TYR A 48 -12.26 27.46 -4.77
N ALA A 49 -13.29 26.62 -4.70
CA ALA A 49 -13.13 25.17 -4.53
C ALA A 49 -13.09 24.52 -5.92
N SER A 50 -11.97 23.88 -6.24
CA SER A 50 -11.87 23.10 -7.48
C SER A 50 -12.84 21.90 -7.42
N PRO A 51 -13.59 21.59 -8.49
CA PRO A 51 -14.43 20.38 -8.54
C PRO A 51 -13.62 19.07 -8.43
N ARG A 52 -12.31 19.11 -8.70
CA ARG A 52 -11.44 17.97 -8.52
C ARG A 52 -11.04 17.85 -7.06
N ASP A 53 -11.36 16.71 -6.44
CA ASP A 53 -10.80 16.29 -5.16
C ASP A 53 -9.29 16.02 -5.34
N CYS A 54 -8.49 16.98 -4.88
CA CYS A 54 -7.04 16.90 -4.81
C CYS A 54 -6.54 16.94 -3.35
N ASP A 55 -7.43 16.71 -2.37
CA ASP A 55 -7.10 16.86 -0.95
C ASP A 55 -6.05 15.83 -0.49
N TRP A 56 -5.81 14.79 -1.29
CA TRP A 56 -4.73 13.84 -1.09
C TRP A 56 -3.34 14.48 -1.12
N ILE A 57 -3.17 15.63 -1.80
CA ILE A 57 -1.90 16.36 -1.84
C ILE A 57 -1.61 16.93 -0.46
N ASP A 58 -2.60 17.56 0.16
CA ASP A 58 -2.46 18.24 1.45
C ASP A 58 -2.53 17.28 2.64
N THR A 59 -3.22 16.16 2.48
CA THR A 59 -3.28 15.11 3.50
C THR A 59 -2.17 14.06 3.35
N ARG A 60 -1.26 14.23 2.38
CA ARG A 60 -0.20 13.25 2.11
C ARG A 60 0.70 13.02 3.33
N GLU A 61 1.19 14.09 3.94
CA GLU A 61 2.10 14.02 5.08
C GLU A 61 1.42 13.34 6.28
N LEU A 62 0.17 13.73 6.57
CA LEU A 62 -0.66 13.09 7.58
C LEU A 62 -0.73 11.57 7.38
N TRP A 63 -1.07 11.12 6.17
CA TRP A 63 -1.20 9.70 5.88
C TRP A 63 0.14 8.94 5.86
N VAL A 64 1.24 9.61 5.51
CA VAL A 64 2.60 9.04 5.65
C VAL A 64 2.92 8.83 7.12
N SER A 65 2.69 9.84 7.97
CA SER A 65 2.88 9.72 9.42
C SER A 65 2.00 8.63 10.03
N GLU A 66 0.74 8.50 9.59
CA GLU A 66 -0.15 7.45 10.06
C GLU A 66 0.31 6.04 9.65
N GLN A 67 0.79 5.85 8.41
CA GLN A 67 1.38 4.57 7.98
C GLN A 67 2.59 4.21 8.83
N ALA A 68 3.49 5.17 9.06
CA ALA A 68 4.67 4.96 9.89
C ALA A 68 4.32 4.66 11.35
N ARG A 69 3.32 5.32 11.91
CA ARG A 69 2.81 5.03 13.24
C ARG A 69 2.31 3.59 13.35
N HIS A 70 1.51 3.12 12.40
CA HIS A 70 1.01 1.75 12.39
C HIS A 70 2.13 0.72 12.22
N ALA A 71 3.14 1.02 11.40
CA ALA A 71 4.31 0.16 11.25
C ALA A 71 5.11 0.06 12.56
N SER A 72 5.39 1.20 13.21
CA SER A 72 6.09 1.22 14.50
C SER A 72 5.33 0.50 15.61
N GLU A 73 4.02 0.74 15.73
CA GLU A 73 3.19 0.06 16.74
C GLU A 73 3.13 -1.45 16.51
N LEU A 74 3.00 -1.91 15.25
CA LEU A 74 3.06 -3.33 14.93
C LEU A 74 4.45 -3.92 15.24
N ALA A 75 5.53 -3.16 15.01
CA ALA A 75 6.88 -3.60 15.34
C ALA A 75 7.02 -3.86 16.84
N GLU A 76 6.53 -2.96 17.70
CA GLU A 76 6.53 -3.16 19.15
C GLU A 76 5.70 -4.39 19.55
N VAL A 77 4.50 -4.55 19.00
CA VAL A 77 3.64 -5.72 19.27
C VAL A 77 4.36 -7.03 18.89
N LEU A 78 5.08 -7.06 17.77
CA LEU A 78 5.83 -8.25 17.35
C LEU A 78 7.07 -8.51 18.23
N ARG A 79 7.74 -7.46 18.73
CA ARG A 79 8.84 -7.58 19.69
C ARG A 79 8.35 -8.17 21.00
N THR A 80 7.31 -7.59 21.58
CA THR A 80 6.78 -7.98 22.89
C THR A 80 6.15 -9.36 22.88
N ASP A 81 5.28 -9.65 21.90
CA ASP A 81 4.47 -10.87 21.94
C ASP A 81 5.18 -12.10 21.35
N LEU A 82 6.10 -11.90 20.40
CA LEU A 82 6.73 -12.97 19.63
C LEU A 82 8.27 -12.97 19.73
N GLY A 83 8.88 -12.02 20.45
CA GLY A 83 10.34 -11.92 20.59
C GLY A 83 11.07 -11.62 19.26
N LEU A 84 10.36 -11.10 18.26
CA LEU A 84 10.92 -10.83 16.93
C LEU A 84 11.71 -9.53 16.92
N GLN A 85 12.59 -9.37 15.93
CA GLN A 85 13.32 -8.13 15.67
C GLN A 85 12.89 -7.57 14.30
N PRO A 86 11.69 -6.95 14.21
CA PRO A 86 11.23 -6.29 13.00
C PRO A 86 11.97 -4.97 12.79
N GLU A 87 12.27 -4.68 11.53
CA GLU A 87 12.90 -3.45 11.06
C GLU A 87 11.91 -2.68 10.20
N LEU A 88 11.89 -1.35 10.34
CA LEU A 88 11.10 -0.49 9.45
C LEU A 88 11.76 -0.44 8.08
N ASP A 89 10.94 -0.45 7.02
CA ASP A 89 11.46 -0.26 5.67
C ASP A 89 11.95 1.18 5.43
N LEU A 90 12.66 1.41 4.33
CA LEU A 90 13.25 2.71 4.00
C LEU A 90 12.22 3.85 3.90
N ASP A 91 11.00 3.53 3.47
CA ASP A 91 9.92 4.50 3.31
C ASP A 91 9.11 4.67 4.63
N GLY A 92 9.41 3.87 5.66
CA GLY A 92 8.73 3.85 6.95
C GLY A 92 7.29 3.33 6.89
N ILE A 93 6.84 2.78 5.77
CA ILE A 93 5.46 2.32 5.56
C ILE A 93 5.33 0.80 5.71
N GLY A 94 6.43 0.07 5.87
CA GLY A 94 6.45 -1.37 5.95
C GLY A 94 7.35 -1.88 7.06
N LEU A 95 7.19 -3.19 7.34
CA LEU A 95 8.04 -3.93 8.25
C LEU A 95 8.69 -5.10 7.53
N ASP A 96 9.99 -5.21 7.74
CA ASP A 96 10.82 -6.31 7.27
C ASP A 96 11.27 -7.15 8.48
N ILE A 97 11.39 -8.46 8.28
CA ILE A 97 11.97 -9.38 9.26
C ILE A 97 13.08 -10.14 8.55
N ARG A 98 14.31 -10.01 9.05
CA ARG A 98 15.51 -10.64 8.45
C ARG A 98 15.68 -10.27 6.96
N GLY A 99 15.39 -9.02 6.60
CA GLY A 99 15.48 -8.51 5.23
C GLY A 99 14.32 -8.91 4.30
N GLU A 100 13.32 -9.65 4.79
CA GLU A 100 12.13 -9.99 3.99
C GLU A 100 10.91 -9.19 4.42
N ARG A 101 10.17 -8.65 3.44
CA ARG A 101 8.94 -7.89 3.67
C ARG A 101 7.87 -8.74 4.34
N LEU A 102 7.55 -8.41 5.58
CA LEU A 102 6.41 -9.00 6.30
C LEU A 102 5.11 -8.36 5.84
N VAL A 103 5.03 -7.03 5.95
CA VAL A 103 3.80 -6.27 5.68
C VAL A 103 4.12 -4.85 5.24
N SER A 104 3.28 -4.30 4.36
CA SER A 104 3.29 -2.88 4.00
C SER A 104 1.93 -2.26 4.29
N PHE A 105 1.92 -1.07 4.87
CA PHE A 105 0.72 -0.29 5.12
C PHE A 105 0.41 0.58 3.91
N LEU A 106 -0.87 0.62 3.54
CA LEU A 106 -1.39 1.42 2.43
C LEU A 106 -2.60 2.22 2.88
N VAL A 107 -2.81 3.40 2.32
CA VAL A 107 -4.06 4.15 2.48
C VAL A 107 -4.92 4.03 1.22
N ALA A 108 -6.17 3.60 1.40
CA ALA A 108 -7.16 3.53 0.34
C ALA A 108 -8.19 4.65 0.50
N ARG A 109 -8.24 5.56 -0.47
CA ARG A 109 -9.26 6.62 -0.52
C ARG A 109 -10.57 6.07 -1.09
N ARG A 110 -11.70 6.46 -0.50
CA ARG A 110 -13.01 6.19 -1.06
C ARG A 110 -13.23 7.06 -2.30
N LEU A 111 -13.73 6.43 -3.35
CA LEU A 111 -14.08 7.11 -4.60
C LEU A 111 -15.42 7.82 -4.44
N ALA A 112 -15.57 8.94 -5.14
CA ALA A 112 -16.85 9.63 -5.25
C ALA A 112 -17.94 8.65 -5.75
N HIS A 113 -19.09 8.70 -5.09
CA HIS A 113 -20.23 7.87 -5.41
C HIS A 113 -20.69 8.13 -6.85
N ARG A 114 -20.84 7.06 -7.66
CA ARG A 114 -21.13 7.18 -9.09
C ARG A 114 -22.62 7.02 -9.47
N GLY A 115 -23.49 6.66 -8.52
CA GLY A 115 -24.93 6.44 -8.75
C GLY A 115 -25.52 5.45 -7.74
N ALA A 116 -26.85 5.41 -7.62
CA ALA A 116 -27.56 4.61 -6.60
C ALA A 116 -27.18 3.11 -6.60
N ASP A 117 -26.90 2.55 -7.78
CA ASP A 117 -26.58 1.12 -7.95
C ASP A 117 -25.09 0.79 -7.71
N HIS A 118 -24.26 1.81 -7.42
CA HIS A 118 -22.84 1.62 -7.22
C HIS A 118 -22.47 1.54 -5.74
N GLY A 119 -22.16 0.33 -5.29
CA GLY A 119 -21.57 0.12 -3.96
C GLY A 119 -20.26 0.88 -3.76
N PRO A 120 -19.84 1.11 -2.50
CA PRO A 120 -18.66 1.88 -2.19
C PRO A 120 -17.38 1.21 -2.71
N GLN A 121 -16.48 2.05 -3.23
CA GLN A 121 -15.21 1.61 -3.81
C GLN A 121 -14.08 2.45 -3.24
N TRP A 122 -12.95 1.80 -2.99
CA TRP A 122 -11.72 2.44 -2.56
C TRP A 122 -10.58 2.14 -3.51
N LYS A 123 -9.59 3.03 -3.52
CA LYS A 123 -8.40 2.92 -4.35
C LYS A 123 -7.16 3.26 -3.54
N ALA A 124 -6.22 2.33 -3.46
CA ALA A 124 -4.90 2.53 -2.85
C ALA A 124 -3.81 2.53 -3.92
N TYR A 125 -2.80 3.38 -3.74
CA TYR A 125 -1.60 3.39 -4.57
C TYR A 125 -0.53 2.49 -3.94
N ARG A 126 0.02 1.54 -4.72
CA ARG A 126 0.93 0.50 -4.22
C ARG A 126 2.39 0.66 -4.69
N ARG A 127 2.67 1.55 -5.65
CA ARG A 127 3.92 1.58 -6.45
C ARG A 127 5.15 1.24 -5.59
N GLN A 128 5.93 0.25 -6.05
CA GLN A 128 7.17 -0.28 -5.45
C GLN A 128 7.03 -1.40 -4.40
N ILE A 129 5.82 -1.73 -3.93
CA ILE A 129 5.64 -2.88 -3.03
C ILE A 129 5.40 -4.17 -3.81
N SER A 130 6.42 -5.04 -3.89
CA SER A 130 6.36 -6.30 -4.65
C SER A 130 6.08 -7.55 -3.81
N SER A 131 6.30 -7.50 -2.49
CA SER A 131 6.22 -8.65 -1.58
C SER A 131 5.55 -8.31 -0.25
N GLY A 132 5.30 -9.33 0.56
CA GLY A 132 4.68 -9.22 1.89
C GLY A 132 3.18 -8.93 1.88
N LEU A 133 2.56 -9.02 3.05
CA LEU A 133 1.14 -8.70 3.24
C LEU A 133 0.88 -7.22 2.92
N LEU A 134 -0.33 -6.89 2.50
CA LEU A 134 -0.76 -5.48 2.40
C LEU A 134 -1.83 -5.20 3.45
N ALA A 135 -1.51 -4.35 4.41
CA ALA A 135 -2.44 -3.83 5.39
C ALA A 135 -3.00 -2.50 4.88
N VAL A 136 -4.20 -2.53 4.31
CA VAL A 136 -4.82 -1.38 3.67
C VAL A 136 -5.79 -0.70 4.63
N MET A 137 -5.52 0.55 4.98
CA MET A 137 -6.38 1.42 5.78
C MET A 137 -7.40 2.08 4.85
N ARG A 138 -8.67 1.68 4.94
CA ARG A 138 -9.74 2.28 4.13
C ARG A 138 -10.22 3.54 4.81
N LEU A 139 -10.29 4.63 4.06
CA LEU A 139 -10.81 5.89 4.58
C LEU A 139 -12.33 5.96 4.48
N ASP A 140 -12.91 6.78 5.34
CA ASP A 140 -14.35 7.09 5.37
C ASP A 140 -14.84 7.84 4.11
N ALA A 141 -16.14 8.12 4.07
CA ALA A 141 -16.77 8.86 2.97
C ALA A 141 -16.16 10.25 2.74
N ALA A 142 -15.67 10.89 3.79
CA ALA A 142 -15.03 12.20 3.71
C ALA A 142 -13.53 12.13 3.37
N ASN A 143 -12.93 10.93 3.32
CA ASN A 143 -11.48 10.71 3.21
C ASN A 143 -10.68 11.42 4.33
N ARG A 144 -11.22 11.48 5.56
CA ARG A 144 -10.64 12.19 6.71
C ARG A 144 -10.26 11.28 7.87
N ALA A 145 -10.90 10.13 7.99
CA ALA A 145 -10.63 9.17 9.06
C ALA A 145 -10.50 7.75 8.48
N ILE A 146 -9.80 6.87 9.20
CA ILE A 146 -9.76 5.45 8.89
C ILE A 146 -11.10 4.85 9.30
N GLU A 147 -11.82 4.26 8.35
CA GLU A 147 -13.10 3.57 8.56
C GLU A 147 -12.86 2.14 9.05
N ASP A 148 -11.94 1.42 8.41
CA ASP A 148 -11.56 0.05 8.76
C ASP A 148 -10.29 -0.38 8.00
N TYR A 149 -9.92 -1.66 8.17
CA TYR A 149 -8.68 -2.23 7.66
C TYR A 149 -8.93 -3.47 6.81
N VAL A 150 -8.16 -3.63 5.73
CA VAL A 150 -8.17 -4.81 4.87
C VAL A 150 -6.79 -5.44 4.84
N LEU A 151 -6.69 -6.73 5.13
CA LEU A 151 -5.46 -7.49 4.96
C LEU A 151 -5.49 -8.30 3.67
N LEU A 152 -4.57 -8.02 2.76
CA LEU A 152 -4.43 -8.72 1.49
C LEU A 152 -3.21 -9.66 1.52
N PRO A 153 -3.29 -10.81 0.82
CA PRO A 153 -2.19 -11.77 0.76
C PRO A 153 -0.99 -11.24 -0.04
N PRO A 154 0.22 -11.79 0.20
CA PRO A 154 1.43 -11.37 -0.51
C PRO A 154 1.42 -11.69 -2.01
N SER A 155 0.66 -12.72 -2.40
CA SER A 155 0.50 -13.14 -3.80
C SER A 155 -0.47 -12.27 -4.61
N LEU A 156 -0.88 -11.10 -4.08
CA LEU A 156 -1.81 -10.21 -4.75
C LEU A 156 -1.24 -9.74 -6.10
N ARG A 157 -1.83 -10.24 -7.18
CA ARG A 157 -1.60 -9.76 -8.55
C ARG A 157 -2.44 -8.51 -8.78
N ALA A 158 -1.93 -7.38 -8.30
CA ALA A 158 -2.50 -6.06 -8.56
C ALA A 158 -1.44 -5.19 -9.22
N GLY A 159 -1.86 -4.30 -10.12
CA GLY A 159 -0.97 -3.34 -10.75
C GLY A 159 -0.55 -2.23 -9.77
N ARG A 160 -0.30 -1.03 -10.31
CA ARG A 160 0.08 0.16 -9.50
C ARG A 160 -0.97 0.57 -8.47
N TYR A 161 -2.21 0.12 -8.64
CA TYR A 161 -3.33 0.43 -7.77
C TYR A 161 -4.00 -0.85 -7.29
N VAL A 162 -4.43 -0.84 -6.03
CA VAL A 162 -5.31 -1.84 -5.45
C VAL A 162 -6.70 -1.23 -5.36
N TRP A 163 -7.67 -1.94 -5.93
CA TRP A 163 -9.07 -1.52 -5.93
C TRP A 163 -9.84 -2.38 -4.93
N LEU A 164 -10.55 -1.73 -4.01
CA LEU A 164 -11.30 -2.41 -2.95
C LEU A 164 -12.79 -2.12 -3.11
N SER A 165 -13.57 -3.18 -3.09
CA SER A 165 -15.02 -3.23 -2.98
C SER A 165 -15.39 -4.57 -2.35
N SER A 166 -16.64 -4.77 -1.96
CA SER A 166 -17.10 -6.07 -1.44
C SER A 166 -16.79 -7.23 -2.39
N ASP A 167 -16.87 -6.98 -3.70
CA ASP A 167 -16.55 -7.97 -4.73
C ASP A 167 -15.03 -8.18 -4.89
N SER A 168 -14.24 -7.12 -4.96
CA SER A 168 -12.80 -7.27 -5.14
C SER A 168 -12.11 -7.87 -3.91
N LEU A 169 -12.64 -7.65 -2.70
CA LEU A 169 -12.15 -8.31 -1.49
C LEU A 169 -12.22 -9.83 -1.62
N ARG A 170 -13.35 -10.37 -2.10
CA ARG A 170 -13.50 -11.81 -2.37
C ARG A 170 -12.48 -12.29 -3.39
N ARG A 171 -12.34 -11.59 -4.53
CA ARG A 171 -11.36 -11.92 -5.59
C ARG A 171 -9.92 -11.90 -5.09
N HIS A 172 -9.59 -10.97 -4.22
CA HIS A 172 -8.25 -10.81 -3.67
C HIS A 172 -7.98 -11.69 -2.44
N ARG A 173 -8.96 -12.48 -2.00
CA ARG A 173 -8.91 -13.23 -0.73
C ARG A 173 -8.53 -12.33 0.45
N GLY A 174 -9.04 -11.10 0.41
CA GLY A 174 -8.84 -10.10 1.46
C GLY A 174 -9.75 -10.36 2.64
N ALA A 175 -9.28 -10.01 3.83
CA ALA A 175 -10.08 -10.04 5.06
C ALA A 175 -10.25 -8.63 5.60
N LEU A 176 -11.46 -8.32 6.09
CA LEU A 176 -11.84 -7.04 6.67
C LEU A 176 -11.71 -7.08 8.20
N TYR A 177 -11.22 -6.00 8.79
CA TYR A 177 -11.05 -5.83 10.23
C TYR A 177 -11.53 -4.44 10.64
N ALA A 178 -12.43 -4.39 11.62
CA ALA A 178 -12.99 -3.12 12.11
C ALA A 178 -11.97 -2.23 12.82
N GLY A 179 -10.88 -2.80 13.35
CA GLY A 179 -9.90 -2.06 14.13
C GLY A 179 -8.47 -2.56 13.94
N LYS A 180 -7.53 -1.68 14.29
CA LYS A 180 -6.09 -1.89 14.19
C LYS A 180 -5.63 -3.12 14.99
N ASP A 181 -6.13 -3.30 16.20
CA ASP A 181 -5.71 -4.42 17.06
C ASP A 181 -6.11 -5.77 16.47
N ALA A 182 -7.30 -5.85 15.86
CA ALA A 182 -7.76 -7.04 15.15
C ALA A 182 -6.90 -7.32 13.91
N LEU A 183 -6.51 -6.27 13.16
CA LEU A 183 -5.58 -6.38 12.04
C LEU A 183 -4.21 -6.91 12.52
N PHE A 184 -3.66 -6.36 13.60
CA PHE A 184 -2.37 -6.78 14.15
C PHE A 184 -2.42 -8.23 14.64
N GLY A 185 -3.49 -8.62 15.33
CA GLY A 185 -3.74 -10.01 15.71
C GLY A 185 -3.75 -10.96 14.51
N ALA A 186 -4.36 -10.56 13.40
CA ALA A 186 -4.38 -11.37 12.18
C ALA A 186 -3.01 -11.48 11.49
N ILE A 187 -2.21 -10.40 11.49
CA ILE A 187 -0.84 -10.42 10.97
C ILE A 187 0.02 -11.37 11.82
N LYS A 188 -0.04 -11.25 13.15
CA LYS A 188 0.63 -12.17 14.08
C LYS A 188 0.27 -13.62 13.81
N ALA A 189 -1.02 -13.93 13.73
CA ALA A 189 -1.50 -15.29 13.49
C ALA A 189 -1.01 -15.86 12.14
N LYS A 190 -0.96 -15.04 11.09
CA LYS A 190 -0.41 -15.45 9.78
C LYS A 190 1.09 -15.70 9.84
N PHE A 191 1.84 -14.84 10.53
CA PHE A 191 3.27 -15.02 10.70
C PHE A 191 3.60 -16.30 11.47
N ALA A 192 2.94 -16.52 12.62
CA ALA A 192 3.14 -17.70 13.45
C ALA A 192 2.90 -19.00 12.65
N ARG A 193 1.81 -19.09 11.88
CA ARG A 193 1.54 -20.26 11.01
C ARG A 193 2.62 -20.50 9.97
N THR A 194 3.12 -19.43 9.35
CA THR A 194 4.17 -19.54 8.32
C THR A 194 5.48 -20.03 8.94
N ASN A 195 5.81 -19.53 10.13
CA ASN A 195 7.02 -19.93 10.86
C ASN A 195 6.93 -21.37 11.38
N HIS A 196 5.78 -21.79 11.92
CA HIS A 196 5.53 -23.19 12.27
C HIS A 196 5.61 -24.12 11.04
N ALA A 197 5.02 -23.73 9.91
CA ALA A 197 5.10 -24.51 8.67
C ALA A 197 6.55 -24.63 8.15
N ALA A 198 7.37 -23.59 8.30
CA ALA A 198 8.79 -23.61 7.96
C ALA A 198 9.57 -24.57 8.89
N LEU A 199 9.33 -24.53 10.20
CA LEU A 199 9.95 -25.42 11.19
C LEU A 199 9.55 -26.90 10.99
N THR A 200 8.33 -27.16 10.52
CA THR A 200 7.87 -28.53 10.26
C THR A 200 8.44 -29.10 8.95
N ARG A 201 8.81 -28.24 7.98
CA ARG A 201 9.42 -28.66 6.70
C ARG A 201 10.93 -28.96 6.82
N SER A 202 11.58 -28.55 7.90
CA SER A 202 13.03 -28.73 8.10
C SER A 202 13.45 -30.08 8.69
N VAL A 203 12.55 -31.08 8.78
CA VAL A 203 12.95 -32.47 9.05
C VAL A 203 12.96 -33.26 7.74
N PRO A 204 14.08 -33.29 6.97
CA PRO A 204 14.27 -34.34 6.01
C PRO A 204 14.49 -35.64 6.78
N LEU A 205 13.56 -36.58 6.63
CA LEU A 205 13.74 -37.97 7.03
C LEU A 205 15.00 -38.48 6.31
N SER A 206 16.10 -38.53 7.07
CA SER A 206 17.39 -39.06 6.63
C SER A 206 17.17 -40.44 6.03
N LYS A 207 17.21 -40.53 4.69
CA LYS A 207 17.28 -41.80 3.98
C LYS A 207 18.65 -42.38 4.26
N ARG A 208 18.67 -43.32 5.20
CA ARG A 208 19.76 -44.24 5.53
C ARG A 208 20.37 -44.80 4.24
N THR A 209 21.53 -44.30 3.84
CA THR A 209 22.29 -44.75 2.67
C THR A 209 22.75 -46.18 2.94
N LYS A 210 22.29 -47.15 2.12
CA LYS A 210 22.80 -48.52 2.15
C LYS A 210 24.25 -48.55 1.69
N PRO A 211 25.16 -49.33 2.31
CA PRO A 211 26.53 -49.43 1.87
C PRO A 211 26.60 -50.22 0.54
N SER A 212 27.30 -49.65 -0.44
CA SER A 212 27.57 -50.24 -1.74
C SER A 212 28.57 -51.39 -1.64
N ARG A 213 28.22 -52.53 -2.23
CA ARG A 213 29.03 -53.75 -2.38
C ARG A 213 30.22 -53.49 -3.32
N PRO A 214 31.44 -53.98 -3.04
CA PRO A 214 32.59 -53.76 -3.92
C PRO A 214 32.51 -54.64 -5.17
N LYS A 215 32.89 -54.08 -6.32
CA LYS A 215 33.02 -54.79 -7.61
C LYS A 215 34.33 -55.57 -7.64
N THR A 216 34.25 -56.87 -7.86
CA THR A 216 35.37 -57.74 -8.21
C THR A 216 35.73 -57.58 -9.69
N ASN A 217 36.99 -57.26 -9.97
CA ASN A 217 37.58 -57.29 -11.30
C ASN A 217 37.76 -58.75 -11.73
N GLY A 218 37.22 -59.10 -12.90
CA GLY A 218 37.52 -60.34 -13.60
C GLY A 218 38.11 -60.01 -14.97
N SER A 219 39.42 -60.15 -15.10
CA SER A 219 40.11 -60.25 -16.39
C SER A 219 40.07 -61.71 -16.88
N LEU A 220 40.03 -61.88 -18.22
CA LEU A 220 40.67 -62.91 -19.06
C LEU A 220 39.76 -63.48 -20.17
N GLY A 221 39.95 -62.95 -21.38
CA GLY A 221 40.55 -63.66 -22.52
C GLY A 221 39.81 -64.83 -23.20
N ARG A 222 39.57 -64.68 -24.53
CA ARG A 222 40.03 -65.55 -25.65
C ARG A 222 39.36 -65.08 -26.96
N ARG A 223 40.12 -64.74 -28.01
CA ARG A 223 40.45 -65.54 -29.23
C ARG A 223 39.20 -66.23 -29.83
N TRP A 224 38.81 -66.06 -31.09
CA TRP A 224 39.52 -65.78 -32.35
C TRP A 224 38.74 -64.80 -33.23
#